data_AF-A0A1Y3ER36-F1
#
_entry.id   AF-A0A1Y3ER36-F1
#
_cell.length_a   1.000
_cell.length_b   1.000
_cell.length_c   1.000
_cell.angle_alpha   90.00
_cell.angle_beta   90.00
_cell.angle_gamma   90.00
#
_symmetry.space_group_name_H-M   'P 1'
#
loop_
_entity.id
_entity.type
_entity.pdbx_description
1 polymer ?
#
loop_
_entity_poly.entity_id
_entity_poly.type
_entity_poly.pdbx_seq_one_letter_code
_entity_poly.pdbx_strand_id
1 'polypeptide(L)'
;MTFKCAVVDVPFGGSKGAVRIDPKKYSENEIERITRRLTLEFSKKGFLGPGVDVPAPDMGTSAREMAWIADTYAMTGVRHATSIFLKDNELVERIGITPGLAGKSVIVQGYGNVGSHTAKFFHEAGAKVIGIIEYNGSIYKSDGIDIPALENNGTIVGFSRR
;
A
#
# COMPACT_ATOMS: atom_id res chain seq x y z
N MET A 1 21.21 12.24 12.55
CA MET A 1 21.45 10.82 12.91
C MET A 1 22.71 10.24 12.27
N THR A 2 23.20 10.78 11.14
CA THR A 2 24.36 10.26 10.40
C THR A 2 25.63 10.12 11.25
N PHE A 3 26.08 11.19 11.92
CA PHE A 3 27.29 11.13 12.75
C PHE A 3 27.17 10.14 13.91
N LYS A 4 25.98 10.04 14.53
CA LYS A 4 25.76 9.07 15.60
C LYS A 4 25.95 7.64 15.10
N CYS A 5 25.38 7.29 13.95
CA CYS A 5 25.53 5.93 13.39
C CYS A 5 26.99 5.64 13.01
N ALA A 6 27.69 6.62 12.43
CA ALA A 6 29.11 6.51 12.09
C ALA A 6 30.01 6.29 13.32
N VAL A 7 29.72 6.92 14.46
CA VAL A 7 30.51 6.78 15.69
C VAL A 7 30.41 5.37 16.30
N VAL A 8 29.31 4.65 16.05
CA VAL A 8 29.07 3.31 16.62
C VAL A 8 29.04 2.20 15.55
N ASP A 9 29.63 2.46 14.38
CA ASP A 9 29.74 1.51 13.27
C ASP A 9 28.40 0.89 12.83
N VAL A 10 27.31 1.66 12.88
CA VAL A 10 26.00 1.24 12.37
C VAL A 10 25.87 1.69 10.91
N PRO A 11 25.63 0.76 9.95
CA PRO A 11 25.68 1.04 8.51
C PRO A 11 24.39 1.71 7.98
N PHE A 12 23.94 2.78 8.63
CA PHE A 12 22.76 3.55 8.21
C PHE A 12 23.08 5.04 8.05
N GLY A 13 22.52 5.63 6.98
CA GLY A 13 22.42 7.08 6.85
C GLY A 13 21.49 7.68 7.91
N GLY A 14 21.55 8.99 8.13
CA GLY A 14 20.69 9.67 9.08
C GLY A 14 19.47 10.32 8.45
N SER A 15 18.28 9.92 8.88
CA SER A 15 16.99 10.56 8.56
C SER A 15 16.27 11.06 9.82
N LYS A 16 15.21 11.86 9.63
CA LYS A 16 14.28 12.26 10.70
C LYS A 16 12.92 12.63 10.11
N GLY A 17 11.85 12.04 10.63
CA GLY A 17 10.47 12.42 10.35
C GLY A 17 9.82 13.10 11.55
N ALA A 18 8.86 14.00 11.31
CA ALA A 18 8.09 14.65 12.36
C ALA A 18 6.69 15.03 11.88
N VAL A 19 5.74 15.09 12.81
CA VAL A 19 4.39 15.62 12.59
C VAL A 19 4.15 16.74 13.60
N ARG A 20 3.75 17.92 13.14
CA ARG A 20 3.52 19.09 13.99
C ARG A 20 2.14 19.03 14.64
N ILE A 21 2.01 18.22 15.69
CA ILE A 21 0.81 18.11 16.52
C ILE A 21 1.19 18.01 18.00
N ASP A 22 0.25 18.31 18.90
CA ASP A 22 0.34 17.93 20.30
C ASP A 22 -0.47 16.64 20.50
N PRO A 23 0.18 15.47 20.68
CA PRO A 23 -0.52 14.19 20.75
C PRO A 23 -1.56 14.11 21.87
N LYS A 24 -1.42 14.93 22.94
CA LYS A 24 -2.36 14.95 24.07
C LYS A 24 -3.72 15.55 23.73
N LYS A 25 -3.81 16.28 22.61
CA LYS A 25 -5.05 16.92 22.14
C LYS A 25 -5.88 16.04 21.22
N TYR A 26 -5.43 14.82 20.93
CA TYR A 26 -6.08 13.91 20.00
C TYR A 26 -6.41 12.59 20.70
N SER A 27 -7.50 11.97 20.25
CA SER A 27 -7.82 10.59 20.62
C SER A 27 -6.86 9.60 19.96
N GLU A 28 -6.78 8.40 20.52
CA GLU A 28 -5.97 7.32 19.96
C GLU A 28 -6.32 6.99 18.50
N ASN A 29 -7.62 6.97 18.18
CA ASN A 29 -8.11 6.74 16.81
C ASN A 29 -7.67 7.84 15.83
N GLU A 30 -7.60 9.10 16.28
CA GLU A 30 -7.11 10.20 15.44
C GLU A 30 -5.60 10.08 15.21
N ILE A 31 -4.83 9.73 16.25
CA ILE A 31 -3.38 9.48 16.11
C ILE A 31 -3.13 8.30 15.17
N GLU A 32 -3.91 7.23 15.25
CA GLU A 32 -3.81 6.11 14.30
C GLU A 32 -4.04 6.59 12.87
N ARG A 33 -5.15 7.31 12.61
CA ARG A 33 -5.47 7.83 11.27
C ARG A 33 -4.36 8.74 10.73
N ILE A 34 -3.81 9.62 11.57
CA ILE A 34 -2.69 10.50 11.20
C ILE A 34 -1.45 9.67 10.86
N THR A 35 -1.11 8.70 11.70
CA THR A 35 0.09 7.84 11.53
C THR A 35 -0.01 7.01 10.25
N ARG A 36 -1.16 6.38 10.00
CA ARG A 36 -1.40 5.59 8.79
C ARG A 36 -1.38 6.49 7.55
N ARG A 37 -1.99 7.68 7.60
CA ARG A 37 -1.97 8.61 6.46
C ARG A 37 -0.55 9.09 6.16
N LEU A 38 0.22 9.42 7.19
CA LEU A 38 1.63 9.81 7.06
C LEU A 38 2.45 8.70 6.39
N THR A 39 2.26 7.46 6.85
CA THR A 39 2.92 6.26 6.30
C THR A 39 2.68 6.13 4.81
N LEU A 40 1.43 6.31 4.37
CA LEU A 40 1.06 6.27 2.94
C LEU A 40 1.75 7.36 2.13
N GLU A 41 1.79 8.60 2.64
CA GLU A 41 2.42 9.71 1.93
C GLU A 41 3.95 9.58 1.87
N PHE A 42 4.58 9.09 2.94
CA PHE A 42 6.03 8.83 2.96
C PHE A 42 6.39 7.70 1.99
N SER A 43 5.62 6.61 2.01
CA SER A 43 5.78 5.50 1.07
C SER A 43 5.67 5.96 -0.39
N LYS A 44 4.62 6.73 -0.72
CA LYS A 44 4.40 7.25 -2.08
C LYS A 44 5.56 8.10 -2.60
N LYS A 45 6.20 8.86 -1.71
CA LYS A 45 7.30 9.78 -2.05
C LYS A 45 8.68 9.14 -1.92
N GLY A 46 8.77 7.86 -1.54
CA GLY A 46 10.03 7.16 -1.36
C GLY A 46 10.80 7.53 -0.09
N PHE A 47 10.12 8.05 0.94
CA PHE A 47 10.70 8.35 2.27
C PHE A 47 10.44 7.24 3.30
N LEU A 48 9.98 6.07 2.87
CA LEU A 48 9.74 4.93 3.73
C LEU A 48 9.95 3.63 2.94
N GLY A 49 10.78 2.75 3.46
CA GLY A 49 10.95 1.40 2.93
C GLY A 49 12.16 0.68 3.52
N PRO A 50 12.16 -0.67 3.59
CA PRO A 50 13.22 -1.44 4.26
C PRO A 50 14.64 -1.18 3.73
N GLY A 51 14.77 -0.85 2.44
CA GLY A 51 16.05 -0.53 1.79
C GLY A 51 16.25 0.96 1.51
N VAL A 52 15.38 1.84 2.02
CA VAL A 52 15.39 3.28 1.72
C VAL A 52 15.47 4.12 2.99
N ASP A 53 14.44 4.04 3.85
CA ASP A 53 14.38 4.77 5.11
C ASP A 53 13.51 4.00 6.10
N VAL A 54 14.08 3.69 7.28
CA VAL A 54 13.47 2.84 8.31
C VAL A 54 13.23 3.69 9.57
N PRO A 55 11.98 4.06 9.88
CA PRO A 55 11.67 4.93 11.00
C PRO A 55 11.83 4.19 12.34
N ALA A 56 11.95 4.97 13.40
CA ALA A 56 12.01 4.49 14.78
C ALA A 56 11.24 5.44 15.70
N PRO A 57 10.86 4.99 16.91
CA PRO A 57 10.23 5.85 17.90
C PRO A 57 11.10 7.06 18.28
N ASP A 58 10.43 8.17 18.53
CA ASP A 58 10.97 9.40 19.13
C ASP A 58 9.87 10.08 19.98
N MET A 59 10.16 11.28 20.50
CA MET A 59 9.24 12.12 21.27
C MET A 59 7.81 12.12 20.72
N GLY A 60 6.86 11.63 21.53
CA GLY A 60 5.44 11.56 21.19
C GLY A 60 5.02 10.32 20.39
N THR A 61 5.92 9.36 20.16
CA THR A 61 5.64 8.08 19.48
C THR A 61 6.23 6.90 20.26
N SER A 62 5.70 5.71 19.99
CA SER A 62 6.02 4.48 20.71
C SER A 62 5.96 3.27 19.77
N ALA A 63 6.08 2.07 20.33
CA ALA A 63 5.85 0.83 19.60
C ALA A 63 4.46 0.77 18.93
N ARG A 64 3.44 1.44 19.51
CA ARG A 64 2.09 1.49 18.93
C ARG A 64 2.08 2.17 17.57
N GLU A 65 2.66 3.36 17.46
CA GLU A 65 2.75 4.07 16.19
C GLU A 65 3.60 3.30 15.18
N MET A 66 4.68 2.64 15.64
CA MET A 66 5.49 1.78 14.76
C MET A 66 4.71 0.57 14.23
N ALA A 67 3.84 -0.03 15.05
CA ALA A 67 2.98 -1.12 14.62
C ALA A 67 2.02 -0.65 13.51
N TRP A 68 1.42 0.53 13.64
CA TRP A 68 0.56 1.10 12.59
C TRP A 68 1.33 1.45 11.31
N ILE A 69 2.57 1.95 11.43
CA ILE A 69 3.45 2.21 10.28
C ILE A 69 3.76 0.89 9.57
N ALA A 70 4.21 -0.14 10.30
CA ALA A 70 4.57 -1.44 9.74
C ALA A 70 3.37 -2.12 9.06
N ASP A 71 2.22 -2.14 9.72
CA ASP A 71 0.97 -2.69 9.20
C ASP A 71 0.53 -1.95 7.92
N THR A 72 0.52 -0.62 7.95
CA THR A 72 0.12 0.19 6.78
C THR A 72 1.10 0.02 5.61
N TYR A 73 2.40 -0.04 5.89
CA TYR A 73 3.41 -0.28 4.86
C TYR A 73 3.24 -1.68 4.24
N ALA A 74 3.07 -2.72 5.06
CA ALA A 74 2.88 -4.10 4.61
C ALA A 74 1.62 -4.25 3.74
N MET A 75 0.50 -3.61 4.12
CA MET A 75 -0.73 -3.58 3.32
C MET A 75 -0.55 -2.88 1.96
N THR A 76 0.49 -2.07 1.79
CA THR A 76 0.82 -1.43 0.50
C THR A 76 1.85 -2.24 -0.32
N GLY A 77 2.21 -3.45 0.12
CA GLY A 77 3.22 -4.28 -0.52
C GLY A 77 2.90 -4.58 -1.99
N VAL A 78 1.65 -4.94 -2.30
CA VAL A 78 1.21 -5.17 -3.69
C VAL A 78 1.37 -3.90 -4.53
N ARG A 79 0.98 -2.74 -3.98
CA ARG A 79 1.16 -1.44 -4.66
C ARG A 79 2.62 -1.15 -4.97
N HIS A 80 3.53 -1.37 -4.04
CA HIS A 80 4.97 -1.14 -4.26
C HIS A 80 5.54 -2.12 -5.27
N ALA A 81 5.33 -3.42 -5.06
CA ALA A 81 5.85 -4.47 -5.94
C ALA A 81 5.40 -4.23 -7.39
N THR A 82 4.11 -3.96 -7.59
CA THR A 82 3.56 -3.73 -8.94
C THR A 82 4.05 -2.40 -9.52
N SER A 83 4.20 -1.35 -8.70
CA SER A 83 4.75 -0.08 -9.19
C SER A 83 6.23 -0.16 -9.55
N ILE A 84 7.03 -0.95 -8.83
CA ILE A 84 8.47 -1.11 -9.13
C ILE A 84 8.61 -1.92 -10.42
N PHE A 85 7.92 -3.06 -10.48
CA PHE A 85 7.94 -3.95 -11.65
C PHE A 85 7.54 -3.23 -12.94
N LEU A 86 6.44 -2.47 -12.91
CA LEU A 86 5.92 -1.78 -14.10
C LEU A 86 6.67 -0.49 -14.46
N LYS A 87 7.67 -0.07 -13.68
CA LYS A 87 8.58 1.04 -13.98
C LYS A 87 9.93 0.56 -14.52
N ASP A 88 10.24 -0.72 -14.39
CA ASP A 88 11.46 -1.31 -14.91
C ASP A 88 11.27 -1.62 -16.41
N ASN A 89 11.84 -0.74 -17.25
CA ASN A 89 11.71 -0.84 -18.70
C ASN A 89 12.30 -2.14 -19.26
N GLU A 90 13.40 -2.64 -18.68
CA GLU A 90 14.05 -3.87 -19.16
C GLU A 90 13.17 -5.09 -18.87
N LEU A 91 12.59 -5.14 -17.67
CA LEU A 91 11.69 -6.24 -17.29
C LEU A 91 10.40 -6.24 -18.12
N VAL A 92 9.73 -5.09 -18.27
CA VAL A 92 8.46 -5.02 -19.02
C VAL A 92 8.64 -5.31 -20.51
N GLU A 93 9.76 -4.92 -21.11
CA GLU A 93 10.09 -5.23 -22.51
C GLU A 93 10.32 -6.73 -22.70
N ARG A 94 11.06 -7.38 -21.79
CA ARG A 94 11.31 -8.83 -21.83
C ARG A 94 10.04 -9.67 -21.78
N ILE A 95 9.01 -9.20 -21.09
CA ILE A 95 7.71 -9.90 -20.98
C ILE A 95 6.67 -9.40 -21.99
N GLY A 96 7.02 -8.42 -22.84
CA GLY A 96 6.14 -7.90 -23.88
C GLY A 96 4.96 -7.08 -23.37
N ILE A 97 5.11 -6.34 -22.26
CA ILE A 97 4.06 -5.44 -21.74
C ILE A 97 4.51 -3.98 -21.73
N THR A 98 3.56 -3.06 -21.75
CA THR A 98 3.83 -1.63 -21.58
C THR A 98 4.06 -1.23 -20.12
N PRO A 99 4.87 -0.20 -19.81
CA PRO A 99 4.97 0.38 -18.47
C PRO A 99 3.63 0.91 -17.93
N GLY A 100 3.51 0.97 -16.60
CA GLY A 100 2.34 1.52 -15.89
C GLY A 100 1.13 0.58 -15.79
N LEU A 101 0.07 1.01 -15.09
CA LEU A 101 -1.12 0.19 -14.80
C LEU A 101 -2.35 0.52 -15.65
N ALA A 102 -2.41 1.73 -16.22
CA ALA A 102 -3.59 2.20 -16.93
C ALA A 102 -3.95 1.28 -18.12
N GLY A 103 -5.22 0.88 -18.19
CA GLY A 103 -5.75 0.02 -19.25
C GLY A 103 -5.40 -1.46 -19.14
N LYS A 104 -4.50 -1.87 -18.23
CA LYS A 104 -4.14 -3.28 -18.04
C LYS A 104 -5.26 -4.04 -17.34
N SER A 105 -5.47 -5.28 -17.74
CA SER A 105 -6.42 -6.18 -17.08
C SER A 105 -5.75 -6.89 -15.90
N VAL A 106 -6.45 -6.95 -14.77
CA VAL A 106 -5.96 -7.55 -13.52
C VAL A 106 -7.01 -8.50 -12.94
N ILE A 107 -6.56 -9.64 -12.41
CA ILE A 107 -7.37 -10.57 -11.63
C ILE A 107 -6.81 -10.59 -10.21
N VAL A 108 -7.68 -10.51 -9.21
CA VAL A 108 -7.30 -10.55 -7.78
C VAL A 108 -7.79 -11.86 -7.17
N GLN A 109 -6.86 -12.65 -6.64
CA GLN A 109 -7.17 -13.88 -5.91
C GLN A 109 -7.18 -13.60 -4.40
N GLY A 110 -8.34 -13.79 -3.78
CA GLY A 110 -8.68 -13.45 -2.39
C GLY A 110 -9.23 -12.02 -2.29
N TYR A 111 -10.40 -11.83 -1.70
CA TYR A 111 -11.04 -10.51 -1.50
C TYR A 111 -11.17 -10.13 -0.01
N GLY A 112 -10.25 -10.61 0.82
CA GLY A 112 -10.11 -10.19 2.22
C GLY A 112 -9.33 -8.86 2.37
N ASN A 113 -8.75 -8.64 3.55
CA ASN A 113 -8.08 -7.38 3.92
C ASN A 113 -7.00 -6.90 2.93
N VAL A 114 -6.25 -7.80 2.29
CA VAL A 114 -5.24 -7.40 1.29
C VAL A 114 -5.88 -7.25 -0.10
N GLY A 115 -6.77 -8.16 -0.45
CA GLY A 115 -7.38 -8.25 -1.77
C GLY A 115 -8.29 -7.08 -2.12
N SER A 116 -9.14 -6.66 -1.19
CA SER A 116 -10.05 -5.53 -1.38
C SER A 116 -9.28 -4.22 -1.61
N HIS A 117 -8.31 -3.93 -0.75
CA HIS A 117 -7.42 -2.78 -0.89
C HIS A 117 -6.59 -2.84 -2.18
N THR A 118 -6.15 -4.04 -2.58
CA THR A 118 -5.42 -4.26 -3.84
C THR A 118 -6.29 -3.98 -5.06
N ALA A 119 -7.52 -4.49 -5.09
CA ALA A 119 -8.48 -4.24 -6.17
C ALA A 119 -8.80 -2.74 -6.29
N LYS A 120 -9.00 -2.06 -5.16
CA LYS A 120 -9.20 -0.60 -5.12
C LYS A 120 -8.00 0.15 -5.68
N PHE A 121 -6.78 -0.22 -5.26
CA PHE A 121 -5.57 0.39 -5.79
C PHE A 121 -5.45 0.25 -7.31
N PHE A 122 -5.70 -0.95 -7.85
CA PHE A 122 -5.65 -1.18 -9.29
C PHE A 122 -6.69 -0.35 -10.04
N HIS A 123 -7.92 -0.31 -9.51
CA HIS A 123 -9.00 0.51 -10.07
C HIS A 123 -8.62 2.00 -10.09
N GLU A 124 -8.15 2.56 -8.97
CA GLU A 124 -7.71 3.96 -8.86
C GLU A 124 -6.50 4.28 -9.75
N ALA A 125 -5.65 3.28 -10.03
CA ALA A 125 -4.51 3.39 -10.95
C ALA A 125 -4.89 3.26 -12.44
N GLY A 126 -6.18 3.11 -12.76
CA GLY A 126 -6.70 3.00 -14.12
C GLY A 126 -6.61 1.60 -14.73
N ALA A 127 -6.26 0.59 -13.95
CA ALA A 127 -6.33 -0.81 -14.40
C ALA A 127 -7.78 -1.31 -14.38
N LYS A 128 -8.09 -2.27 -15.26
CA LYS A 128 -9.37 -2.96 -15.31
C LYS A 128 -9.29 -4.20 -14.44
N VAL A 129 -9.92 -4.17 -13.25
CA VAL A 129 -10.07 -5.38 -12.44
C VAL A 129 -11.15 -6.24 -13.09
N ILE A 130 -10.76 -7.28 -13.82
CA ILE A 130 -11.68 -8.10 -14.63
C ILE A 130 -12.12 -9.38 -13.93
N GLY A 131 -11.50 -9.75 -12.82
CA GLY A 131 -11.86 -10.95 -12.08
C GLY A 131 -11.46 -10.90 -10.61
N ILE A 132 -12.30 -11.46 -9.76
CA ILE A 132 -12.02 -11.65 -8.33
C ILE A 132 -12.40 -13.09 -7.95
N ILE A 133 -11.48 -13.79 -7.30
CA ILE A 133 -11.62 -15.21 -6.94
C ILE A 133 -11.55 -15.35 -5.42
N GLU A 134 -12.49 -16.06 -4.80
CA GLU A 134 -12.44 -16.48 -3.40
C GLU A 134 -12.67 -18.00 -3.27
N TYR A 135 -12.56 -18.52 -2.05
CA TYR A 135 -12.74 -19.94 -1.77
C TYR A 135 -14.15 -20.46 -2.10
N ASN A 136 -15.16 -19.58 -2.04
CA ASN A 136 -16.59 -19.89 -2.22
C ASN A 136 -17.13 -19.49 -3.60
N GLY A 137 -16.29 -18.96 -4.49
CA GLY A 137 -16.72 -18.57 -5.84
C GLY A 137 -15.77 -17.60 -6.54
N SER A 138 -16.14 -17.21 -7.75
CA SER A 138 -15.45 -16.15 -8.49
C SER A 138 -16.45 -15.30 -9.26
N ILE A 139 -16.03 -14.07 -9.56
CA ILE A 139 -16.71 -13.15 -10.47
C ILE A 139 -15.73 -12.76 -11.59
N TYR A 140 -16.25 -12.59 -12.79
CA TYR A 140 -15.49 -12.19 -13.97
C TYR A 140 -16.32 -11.23 -14.82
N LYS A 141 -15.69 -10.15 -15.28
CA LYS A 141 -16.30 -9.14 -16.13
C LYS A 141 -15.24 -8.50 -17.04
N SER A 142 -15.32 -8.76 -18.34
CA SER A 142 -14.25 -8.38 -19.29
C SER A 142 -14.07 -6.87 -19.47
N ASP A 143 -15.11 -6.08 -19.25
CA ASP A 143 -15.10 -4.61 -19.30
C ASP A 143 -14.62 -3.98 -17.99
N GLY A 144 -14.56 -4.74 -16.90
CA GLY A 144 -14.11 -4.32 -15.58
C GLY A 144 -15.23 -4.35 -14.53
N ILE A 145 -14.88 -4.86 -13.35
CA ILE A 145 -15.72 -4.91 -12.16
C ILE A 145 -15.73 -3.52 -11.50
N ASP A 146 -16.93 -3.06 -11.11
CA ASP A 146 -17.09 -1.85 -10.31
C ASP A 146 -16.66 -2.13 -8.85
N ILE A 147 -15.44 -1.71 -8.52
CA ILE A 147 -14.84 -1.96 -7.20
C ILE A 147 -15.54 -1.17 -6.09
N PRO A 148 -15.84 0.14 -6.22
CA PRO A 148 -16.65 0.86 -5.25
C PRO A 148 -18.01 0.20 -4.95
N ALA A 149 -18.71 -0.28 -5.98
CA ALA A 149 -19.98 -0.98 -5.78
C ALA A 149 -19.78 -2.33 -5.07
N LEU A 150 -18.71 -3.06 -5.39
CA LEU A 150 -18.39 -4.33 -4.75
C LEU A 150 -18.00 -4.16 -3.27
N GLU A 151 -17.23 -3.12 -2.92
CA GLU A 151 -16.92 -2.80 -1.52
C GLU A 151 -18.19 -2.60 -0.69
N ASN A 152 -19.20 -1.92 -1.25
CA ASN A 152 -20.48 -1.71 -0.58
C ASN A 152 -21.32 -3.01 -0.44
N ASN A 153 -21.14 -3.98 -1.34
CA ASN A 153 -21.86 -5.26 -1.28
C ASN A 153 -21.29 -6.22 -0.22
N GLY A 154 -20.03 -6.05 0.18
CA GLY A 154 -19.38 -6.81 1.25
C GLY A 154 -19.02 -8.27 0.93
N THR A 155 -19.52 -8.84 -0.17
CA THR A 155 -19.16 -10.19 -0.64
C THR A 155 -19.17 -10.26 -2.18
N ILE A 156 -18.34 -11.14 -2.75
CA ILE A 156 -18.36 -11.42 -4.19
C ILE A 156 -19.52 -12.33 -4.59
N VAL A 157 -20.06 -13.11 -3.65
CA VAL A 157 -21.13 -14.07 -3.93
C VAL A 157 -22.44 -13.30 -4.11
N GLY A 158 -23.02 -13.39 -5.31
CA GLY A 158 -24.26 -12.68 -5.65
C GLY A 158 -24.05 -11.28 -6.22
N PHE A 159 -22.81 -10.78 -6.28
CA PHE A 159 -22.49 -9.58 -7.05
C PHE A 159 -22.65 -9.89 -8.54
N SER A 160 -23.33 -9.00 -9.28
CA SER A 160 -23.78 -9.23 -10.66
C SER A 160 -22.69 -9.87 -11.54
N ARG A 161 -22.94 -11.10 -12.01
CA ARG A 161 -21.99 -11.94 -12.78
C ARG A 161 -21.98 -11.66 -14.29
N ARG A 162 -22.45 -10.49 -14.73
CA ARG A 162 -22.58 -10.16 -16.16
C ARG A 162 -21.61 -9.06 -16.55
#